data_AF-A0A433XIC0-F1
#
_entry.id   AF-A0A433XIC0-F1
#
_cell.length_a   1.000
_cell.length_b   1.000
_cell.length_c   1.000
_cell.angle_alpha   90.00
_cell.angle_beta   90.00
_cell.angle_gamma   90.00
#
_symmetry.space_group_name_H-M   'P 1'
#
loop_
_entity.id
_entity.type
_entity.pdbx_description
1 polymer ?
#
loop_
_entity_poly.entity_id
_entity_poly.type
_entity_poly.pdbx_seq_one_letter_code
_entity_poly.pdbx_strand_id
1 'polypeptide(L)'
;MEFKNMAVTCDSLEQVRGQIDRLDRQIVSLIAERGAYVSQAAGFKKDSAAVKAPQRVEQVIAKARALAEELGANPDVTESVYRAMIAAFIQQELAEHAALQLAD
;
A
#
# COMPACT_ATOMS: atom_id res chain seq x y z
N MET A 1 8.51 15.90 15.08
CA MET A 1 8.06 14.75 15.90
C MET A 1 8.96 13.59 15.52
N GLU A 2 9.77 13.09 16.45
CA GLU A 2 10.64 11.94 16.20
C GLU A 2 9.80 10.66 16.28
N PHE A 3 9.56 9.98 15.15
CA PHE A 3 9.05 8.62 15.16
C PHE A 3 10.18 7.67 15.54
N LYS A 4 10.52 7.66 16.84
CA LYS A 4 11.46 6.71 17.43
C LYS A 4 10.85 5.31 17.25
N ASN A 5 11.55 4.43 16.56
CA ASN A 5 11.14 3.04 16.34
C ASN A 5 10.77 2.40 17.69
N MET A 6 9.47 2.26 17.97
CA MET A 6 8.92 1.86 19.28
C MET A 6 8.93 0.34 19.45
N ALA A 7 9.85 -0.35 18.77
CA ALA A 7 9.99 -1.79 18.86
C ALA A 7 10.36 -2.14 20.31
N VAL A 8 9.46 -2.86 20.98
CA VAL A 8 9.75 -3.41 22.30
C VAL A 8 10.81 -4.50 22.17
N THR A 9 11.75 -4.54 23.11
CA THR A 9 12.69 -5.66 23.20
C THR A 9 11.91 -6.93 23.54
N CYS A 10 12.06 -7.96 22.71
CA CYS A 10 11.43 -9.26 22.90
C CYS A 10 12.49 -10.25 23.38
N ASP A 11 12.14 -11.07 24.37
CA ASP A 11 13.02 -12.07 24.99
C ASP A 11 12.76 -13.48 24.44
N SER A 12 11.77 -13.64 23.55
CA SER A 12 11.46 -14.91 22.90
C SER A 12 10.95 -14.74 21.47
N LEU A 13 11.08 -15.80 20.67
CA LEU A 13 10.50 -15.85 19.32
C LEU A 13 8.97 -15.70 19.33
N GLU A 14 8.30 -16.19 20.38
CA GLU A 14 6.86 -16.04 20.54
C GLU A 14 6.45 -14.58 20.71
N GLN A 15 7.19 -13.83 21.53
CA GLN A 15 6.95 -12.40 21.71
C GLN A 15 7.18 -11.61 20.42
N VAL A 16 8.24 -11.94 19.67
CA VAL A 16 8.51 -11.33 18.35
C VAL A 16 7.35 -11.57 17.40
N ARG A 17 6.87 -12.82 17.29
CA ARG A 17 5.71 -13.16 16.45
C ARG A 17 4.45 -12.42 16.86
N GLY A 18 4.18 -12.32 18.17
CA GLY A 18 3.05 -11.55 18.68
C GLY A 18 3.11 -10.05 18.32
N GLN A 19 4.31 -9.45 18.31
CA GLN A 19 4.47 -8.07 17.85
C GLN A 19 4.30 -7.93 16.34
N ILE A 20 4.78 -8.89 15.56
CA ILE A 20 4.56 -8.94 14.10
C ILE A 20 3.06 -9.07 13.81
N ASP A 21 2.36 -10.01 14.42
CA ASP A 21 0.91 -10.21 14.23
C ASP A 21 0.11 -8.93 14.58
N ARG A 22 0.54 -8.20 15.61
CA ARG A 22 -0.05 -6.91 15.98
C ARG A 22 0.17 -5.86 14.88
N LEU A 23 1.38 -5.78 14.33
CA LEU A 23 1.70 -4.85 13.24
C LEU A 23 0.96 -5.22 11.96
N ASP A 24 0.86 -6.51 11.64
CA ASP A 24 0.15 -7.01 10.46
C ASP A 24 -1.31 -6.61 10.47
N ARG A 25 -1.98 -6.64 11.64
CA ARG A 25 -3.34 -6.12 11.77
C ARG A 25 -3.42 -4.64 11.39
N GLN A 26 -2.46 -3.82 11.85
CA GLN A 26 -2.44 -2.39 11.53
C GLN A 26 -2.15 -2.15 10.05
N ILE A 27 -1.19 -2.88 9.47
CA ILE A 27 -0.85 -2.81 8.05
C ILE A 27 -2.06 -3.18 7.19
N VAL A 28 -2.75 -4.28 7.49
CA VAL A 28 -3.94 -4.71 6.75
C VAL A 28 -5.07 -3.68 6.87
N SER A 29 -5.30 -3.09 8.05
CA SER A 29 -6.28 -2.01 8.20
C SER A 29 -5.95 -0.79 7.33
N LEU A 30 -4.68 -0.37 7.28
CA LEU A 30 -4.24 0.75 6.44
C LEU A 30 -4.33 0.42 4.95
N ILE A 31 -4.06 -0.82 4.54
CA ILE A 31 -4.24 -1.27 3.16
C ILE A 31 -5.73 -1.21 2.78
N ALA A 32 -6.64 -1.65 3.65
CA ALA A 32 -8.07 -1.58 3.41
C ALA A 32 -8.56 -0.13 3.23
N GLU A 33 -8.13 0.78 4.13
CA GLU A 33 -8.43 2.21 4.03
C GLU A 33 -7.88 2.82 2.74
N ARG A 34 -6.61 2.53 2.41
CA ARG A 34 -5.99 2.96 1.15
C ARG A 34 -6.77 2.46 -0.06
N GLY A 35 -7.23 1.20 -0.03
CA GLY A 35 -8.05 0.60 -1.09
C GLY A 35 -9.37 1.35 -1.30
N ALA A 36 -10.05 1.73 -0.23
CA ALA A 36 -11.28 2.51 -0.32
C ALA A 36 -11.07 3.86 -1.05
N TYR A 37 -9.94 4.53 -0.81
CA TYR A 37 -9.59 5.75 -1.54
C TYR A 37 -9.23 5.50 -3.01
N VAL A 38 -8.60 4.37 -3.32
CA VAL A 38 -8.32 3.97 -4.71
C VAL A 38 -9.64 3.75 -5.46
N SER A 39 -10.59 3.01 -4.87
CA SER A 39 -11.92 2.81 -5.47
C SER A 39 -12.68 4.13 -5.67
N GLN A 40 -12.58 5.08 -4.73
CA GLN A 40 -13.13 6.43 -4.94
C GLN A 40 -12.46 7.16 -6.10
N ALA A 41 -11.13 7.04 -6.22
CA ALA A 41 -10.37 7.65 -7.30
C ALA A 41 -10.80 7.11 -8.69
N ALA A 42 -11.18 5.83 -8.77
CA ALA A 42 -11.70 5.22 -9.99
C ALA A 42 -12.97 5.92 -10.51
N GLY A 43 -13.85 6.38 -9.62
CA GLY A 43 -15.06 7.13 -9.98
C GLY A 43 -14.79 8.47 -10.70
N PHE A 44 -13.58 9.03 -10.58
CA PHE A 44 -13.18 10.25 -11.28
C PHE A 44 -12.48 9.99 -12.63
N LYS A 45 -12.09 8.75 -12.93
CA LYS A 45 -11.38 8.38 -14.16
C LYS A 45 -12.40 8.05 -15.25
N LYS A 46 -12.56 8.94 -16.24
CA LYS A 46 -13.49 8.74 -17.37
C LYS A 46 -12.99 7.75 -18.44
N ASP A 47 -11.67 7.55 -18.53
CA ASP A 47 -11.03 6.70 -19.56
C ASP A 47 -10.11 5.64 -18.93
N SER A 48 -10.11 4.42 -19.48
CA SER A 48 -9.30 3.29 -19.02
C SER A 48 -7.78 3.55 -19.11
N ALA A 49 -7.35 4.45 -20.01
CA ALA A 49 -5.94 4.87 -20.12
C ALA A 49 -5.46 5.68 -18.88
N ALA A 50 -6.37 6.31 -18.14
CA ALA A 50 -6.07 7.00 -16.89
C ALA A 50 -5.86 6.03 -15.70
N VAL A 51 -6.19 4.74 -15.86
CA VAL A 51 -6.08 3.73 -14.80
C VAL A 51 -4.63 3.44 -14.46
N LYS A 52 -3.72 3.39 -15.45
CA LYS A 52 -2.33 3.00 -15.23
C LYS A 52 -1.41 4.14 -14.76
N ALA A 53 -1.79 5.40 -15.02
CA ALA A 53 -1.11 6.64 -14.62
C ALA A 53 0.38 6.45 -14.19
N PRO A 54 1.30 6.06 -15.10
CA PRO A 54 2.65 5.61 -14.73
C PRO A 54 3.46 6.70 -14.00
N GLN A 55 3.25 7.97 -14.35
CA GLN A 55 3.86 9.10 -13.64
C GLN A 55 3.41 9.18 -12.17
N ARG A 56 2.14 8.85 -11.88
CA ARG A 56 1.62 8.87 -10.51
C ARG A 56 2.20 7.73 -9.68
N VAL A 57 2.40 6.56 -10.29
CA VAL A 57 3.04 5.39 -9.64
C VAL A 57 4.44 5.76 -9.16
N GLU A 58 5.28 6.29 -10.04
CA GLU A 58 6.66 6.66 -9.68
C GLU A 58 6.71 7.78 -8.64
N GLN A 59 5.79 8.76 -8.68
CA GLN A 59 5.69 9.78 -7.63
C GLN A 59 5.35 9.18 -6.25
N VAL A 60 4.45 8.20 -6.19
CA VAL A 60 4.10 7.54 -4.93
C VAL A 60 5.28 6.76 -4.39
N ILE A 61 6.03 6.08 -5.27
CA ILE A 61 7.20 5.28 -4.90
C ILE A 61 8.33 6.18 -4.39
N ALA A 62 8.64 7.27 -5.09
CA ALA A 62 9.64 8.24 -4.64
C ALA A 62 9.32 8.79 -3.24
N LYS A 63 8.04 9.12 -2.99
CA LYS A 63 7.58 9.55 -1.66
C LYS A 63 7.70 8.45 -0.61
N ALA A 64 7.36 7.20 -0.95
CA ALA A 64 7.47 6.07 -0.04
C ALA A 64 8.93 5.79 0.34
N ARG A 65 9.87 5.88 -0.62
CA ARG A 65 11.31 5.77 -0.36
C ARG A 65 11.80 6.86 0.59
N ALA A 66 11.45 8.11 0.32
CA ALA A 66 11.83 9.23 1.20
C ALA A 66 11.26 9.06 2.62
N LEU A 67 10.02 8.59 2.74
CA LEU A 67 9.42 8.30 4.04
C LEU A 67 10.11 7.12 4.75
N ALA A 68 10.57 6.11 4.00
CA ALA A 68 11.34 5.01 4.56
C ALA A 68 12.64 5.52 5.19
N GLU A 69 13.36 6.40 4.50
CA GLU A 69 14.57 7.04 5.03
C GLU A 69 14.28 7.87 6.29
N GLU A 70 13.20 8.67 6.27
CA GLU A 70 12.78 9.48 7.42
C GLU A 70 12.44 8.64 8.66
N LEU A 71 11.79 7.49 8.45
CA LEU A 71 11.33 6.61 9.54
C LEU A 71 12.33 5.51 9.90
N GLY A 72 13.50 5.47 9.26
CA GLY A 72 14.54 4.45 9.51
C GLY A 72 14.19 3.06 8.98
N ALA A 73 13.27 2.95 8.02
CA ALA A 73 12.97 1.73 7.29
C ALA A 73 13.91 1.55 6.08
N ASN A 74 14.05 0.32 5.58
CA ASN A 74 14.82 0.06 4.37
C ASN A 74 14.06 0.59 3.13
N PRO A 75 14.64 1.50 2.33
CA PRO A 75 13.95 2.08 1.17
C PRO A 75 13.60 1.07 0.08
N ASP A 76 14.46 0.07 -0.15
CA ASP A 76 14.28 -0.93 -1.21
C ASP A 76 13.20 -1.97 -0.85
N VAL A 77 13.14 -2.36 0.43
CA VAL A 77 12.04 -3.17 0.96
C VAL A 77 10.73 -2.39 0.83
N THR A 78 10.74 -1.12 1.22
CA THR A 78 9.54 -0.27 1.18
C THR A 78 9.05 -0.08 -0.25
N GLU A 79 9.94 0.22 -1.20
CA GLU A 79 9.59 0.31 -2.61
C GLU A 79 8.97 -0.99 -3.14
N SER A 80 9.56 -2.15 -2.81
CA SER A 80 9.06 -3.45 -3.28
C SER A 80 7.63 -3.70 -2.81
N VAL A 81 7.32 -3.39 -1.55
CA VAL A 81 5.96 -3.49 -0.99
C VAL A 81 5.01 -2.53 -1.70
N TYR A 82 5.41 -1.28 -1.91
CA TYR A 82 4.57 -0.28 -2.57
C TYR A 82 4.28 -0.63 -4.03
N ARG A 83 5.27 -1.12 -4.78
CA ARG A 83 5.08 -1.56 -6.17
C ARG A 83 4.09 -2.72 -6.26
N ALA A 84 4.25 -3.73 -5.40
CA ALA A 84 3.33 -4.88 -5.35
C ALA A 84 1.89 -4.44 -4.98
N MET A 85 1.75 -3.62 -3.94
CA MET A 85 0.45 -3.10 -3.50
C MET A 85 -0.25 -2.28 -4.59
N ILE A 86 0.47 -1.38 -5.27
CA ILE A 86 -0.08 -0.57 -6.36
C ILE A 86 -0.52 -1.47 -7.52
N ALA A 87 0.30 -2.46 -7.91
CA ALA A 87 -0.04 -3.39 -8.97
C ALA A 87 -1.31 -4.20 -8.64
N ALA A 88 -1.44 -4.66 -7.39
CA ALA A 88 -2.64 -5.38 -6.92
C ALA A 88 -3.90 -4.52 -7.00
N PHE A 89 -3.83 -3.26 -6.57
CA PHE A 89 -4.97 -2.34 -6.68
C PHE A 89 -5.37 -2.06 -8.13
N ILE A 90 -4.40 -1.86 -9.04
CA ILE A 90 -4.70 -1.69 -10.47
C ILE A 90 -5.39 -2.94 -11.04
N GLN A 91 -4.92 -4.13 -10.67
CA GLN A 91 -5.55 -5.38 -11.09
C GLN A 91 -6.98 -5.52 -10.55
N GLN A 92 -7.21 -5.15 -9.30
CA GLN A 92 -8.54 -5.14 -8.70
C GLN A 92 -9.47 -4.16 -9.45
N GLU A 93 -9.04 -2.92 -9.70
CA GLU A 93 -9.80 -1.93 -10.47
C GLU A 93 -10.17 -2.49 -11.87
N LEU A 94 -9.21 -3.07 -12.58
CA LEU A 94 -9.44 -3.64 -13.91
C LEU A 94 -10.48 -4.78 -13.89
N ALA A 95 -10.44 -5.63 -12.86
CA ALA A 95 -11.41 -6.72 -12.70
C ALA A 95 -12.82 -6.20 -12.39
N GLU A 96 -12.94 -5.19 -11.52
CA GLU A 96 -14.22 -4.54 -11.19
C GLU A 96 -14.84 -3.88 -12.43
N HIS A 97 -14.05 -3.16 -13.23
CA HIS A 97 -14.52 -2.56 -14.48
C HIS A 97 -14.98 -3.60 -15.51
N ALA A 98 -14.26 -4.72 -15.64
CA ALA A 98 -14.66 -5.80 -16.56
C ALA A 98 -15.97 -6.46 -16.15
N ALA A 99 -16.18 -6.67 -14.84
CA ALA A 99 -17.42 -7.27 -14.32
C ALA A 99 -18.64 -6.36 -14.57
N LEU A 100 -18.49 -5.04 -14.45
CA LEU A 100 -19.55 -4.08 -14.74
C LEU A 100 -19.94 -4.07 -16.22
N GLN A 101 -18.98 -4.20 -17.15
CA GLN A 101 -19.25 -4.23 -18.59
C GLN A 101 -19.94 -5.52 -19.08
N LEU A 102 -19.89 -6.60 -18.30
CA LEU A 102 -20.54 -7.88 -18.62
C LEU A 102 -21.96 -8.01 -18.04
N ALA A 103 -22.36 -7.07 -17.18
CA ALA A 103 -23.68 -7.02 -16.56
C ALA A 103 -24.68 -6.13 -17.32
N ASP A 104 -24.23 -5.48 -18.39
CA ASP A 104 -25.00 -4.71 -19.39
C ASP A 104 -25.20 -5.53 -20.68
#